data_AF-A0A933GV16-F1
#
_entry.id   AF-A0A933GV16-F1
#
_cell.length_a   1.000
_cell.length_b   1.000
_cell.length_c   1.000
_cell.angle_alpha   90.00
_cell.angle_beta   90.00
_cell.angle_gamma   90.00
#
_symmetry.space_group_name_H-M   'P 1'
#
loop_
_entity.id
_entity.type
_entity.pdbx_description
1 polymer ?
#
loop_
_entity_poly.entity_id
_entity_poly.type
_entity_poly.pdbx_seq_one_letter_code
_entity_poly.pdbx_strand_id
1 'polypeptide(L)'
;LEILEKLLAAHPDSAAAQRVRPHLGAVREKAGAEKKRKEAEAAAANGGGPGPSPGPGGEADSKIAQALDAIEKELAEADRLFRQGVEFEGRSQVGRAVQSYVAAEKIHDGVGPRLDALDAAAKAGKLDPVPQALERLAALRARAQKNAVQLYLAFAHHYASTRQLQQGKAYVNRALAIDPENEEALELRQTITEEMIRGGSR
;
A
#
# COMPACT_ATOMS: atom_id res chain seq x y z
N LEU A 1 16.99 -0.11 -14.38
CA LEU A 1 16.66 -0.11 -15.82
C LEU A 1 17.57 -1.05 -16.61
N GLU A 2 18.90 -0.94 -16.49
CA GLU A 2 19.87 -1.75 -17.25
C GLU A 2 19.66 -3.28 -17.10
N ILE A 3 19.36 -3.78 -15.90
CA ILE A 3 19.09 -5.20 -15.65
C ILE A 3 17.78 -5.66 -16.33
N LEU A 4 16.74 -4.82 -16.31
CA LEU A 4 15.45 -5.09 -16.92
C LEU A 4 15.55 -5.13 -18.45
N GLU A 5 16.38 -4.26 -19.03
CA GLU A 5 16.65 -4.22 -20.47
C GLU A 5 17.44 -5.45 -20.94
N LYS A 6 18.44 -5.89 -20.18
CA LYS A 6 19.17 -7.14 -20.45
C LYS A 6 18.26 -8.37 -20.41
N LEU A 7 17.33 -8.42 -19.46
CA LEU A 7 16.34 -9.51 -19.34
C LEU A 7 15.34 -9.54 -20.51
N LEU A 8 14.88 -8.37 -20.96
CA LEU A 8 13.97 -8.26 -22.11
C LEU A 8 14.65 -8.57 -23.44
N ALA A 9 15.95 -8.29 -23.55
CA ALA A 9 16.76 -8.67 -24.71
C ALA A 9 17.03 -10.19 -24.77
N ALA A 10 17.18 -10.84 -23.62
CA ALA A 10 17.42 -12.28 -23.53
C ALA A 10 16.16 -13.13 -23.82
N HIS A 11 14.95 -12.59 -23.55
CA HIS A 11 13.69 -13.31 -23.71
C HIS A 11 12.60 -12.45 -24.40
N PRO A 12 12.79 -12.07 -25.68
CA PRO A 12 11.98 -11.07 -26.37
C PRO A 12 10.52 -11.48 -26.60
N ASP A 13 10.24 -12.78 -26.69
CA ASP A 13 8.93 -13.34 -27.00
C ASP A 13 8.18 -13.86 -25.77
N SER A 14 8.75 -13.73 -24.57
CA SER A 14 8.06 -14.13 -23.36
C SER A 14 6.81 -13.26 -23.13
N ALA A 15 5.73 -13.86 -22.63
CA ALA A 15 4.52 -13.14 -22.27
C ALA A 15 4.79 -12.00 -21.26
N ALA A 16 5.81 -12.16 -20.41
CA ALA A 16 6.31 -11.12 -19.52
C ALA A 16 6.95 -9.95 -20.30
N ALA A 17 7.77 -10.24 -21.31
CA ALA A 17 8.40 -9.22 -22.14
C ALA A 17 7.39 -8.42 -22.98
N GLN A 18 6.36 -9.09 -23.51
CA GLN A 18 5.28 -8.43 -24.27
C GLN A 18 4.46 -7.48 -23.38
N ARG A 19 4.22 -7.84 -22.12
CA ARG A 19 3.50 -6.99 -21.16
C ARG A 19 4.32 -5.80 -20.67
N VAL A 20 5.63 -5.96 -20.50
CA VAL A 20 6.51 -4.92 -19.95
C VAL A 20 6.98 -3.91 -21.01
N ARG A 21 7.12 -4.33 -22.28
CA ARG A 21 7.54 -3.48 -23.41
C ARG A 21 6.80 -2.13 -23.52
N PRO A 22 5.46 -2.06 -23.50
CA PRO A 22 4.75 -0.78 -23.64
C PRO A 22 4.99 0.19 -22.46
N HIS A 23 5.36 -0.32 -21.28
CA HIS A 23 5.60 0.49 -20.09
C HIS A 23 7.06 0.95 -19.96
N LEU A 24 7.98 0.37 -20.73
CA LEU A 24 9.41 0.68 -20.63
C LEU A 24 9.74 2.14 -20.98
N GLY A 25 9.01 2.72 -21.94
CA GLY A 25 9.16 4.13 -22.33
C GLY A 25 8.81 5.07 -21.17
N ALA A 26 7.69 4.84 -20.50
CA ALA A 26 7.27 5.64 -19.35
C ALA A 26 8.22 5.49 -18.15
N VAL A 27 8.79 4.30 -17.95
CA VAL A 27 9.79 4.07 -16.89
C VAL A 27 11.12 4.76 -17.22
N ARG A 28 11.54 4.81 -18.48
CA ARG A 28 12.72 5.57 -18.93
C ARG A 28 12.55 7.07 -18.74
N GLU A 29 11.40 7.63 -19.10
CA GLU A 29 11.12 9.05 -18.89
C GLU A 29 11.10 9.41 -17.40
N LYS A 30 10.45 8.60 -16.57
CA LYS A 30 10.45 8.83 -15.11
C LYS A 30 11.85 8.75 -14.51
N ALA A 31 12.67 7.77 -14.91
CA ALA A 31 14.03 7.65 -14.41
C ALA A 31 14.93 8.82 -14.88
N GLY A 32 14.74 9.32 -16.10
CA GLY A 32 15.44 10.49 -16.61
C GLY A 32 15.05 11.78 -15.88
N ALA A 33 13.76 11.95 -15.57
CA ALA A 33 13.25 13.08 -14.80
C ALA A 33 13.77 13.05 -13.35
N GLU A 34 13.83 11.87 -12.72
CA GLU A 34 14.36 11.72 -11.37
C GLU A 34 15.86 12.02 -11.29
N LYS A 35 16.64 11.62 -12.32
CA LYS A 35 18.07 11.94 -12.41
C LYS A 35 18.30 13.45 -12.55
N LYS A 36 17.54 14.13 -13.42
CA LYS A 36 17.61 15.60 -13.58
C LYS A 36 17.21 16.34 -12.30
N ARG A 37 16.22 15.81 -11.56
CA ARG A 37 15.81 16.38 -10.26
C ARG A 37 16.93 16.28 -9.23
N LYS A 38 17.58 15.12 -9.11
CA LYS A 38 18.72 14.91 -8.19
C LYS A 38 19.95 15.74 -8.58
N GLU A 39 20.21 15.93 -9.87
CA GLU A 39 21.28 16.80 -10.36
C GLU A 39 20.99 18.29 -10.11
N ALA A 40 19.75 18.74 -10.28
CA ALA A 40 19.33 20.11 -9.96
C ALA A 40 19.40 20.40 -8.44
N GLU A 41 19.04 19.41 -7.61
CA GLU A 41 19.11 19.50 -6.15
C GLU A 41 20.56 19.54 -5.64
N ALA A 42 21.47 18.80 -6.29
CA ALA A 42 22.91 18.88 -6.03
C ALA A 42 23.55 20.19 -6.50
N ALA A 43 23.05 20.80 -7.57
CA ALA A 43 23.51 22.10 -8.07
C ALA A 43 23.08 23.27 -7.16
N ALA A 44 21.87 23.20 -6.58
CA ALA A 44 21.38 24.20 -5.63
C ALA A 44 22.15 24.21 -4.30
N ALA A 45 22.77 23.08 -3.91
CA ALA A 45 23.54 22.96 -2.68
C ALA A 45 24.91 23.69 -2.68
N ASN A 46 25.38 24.19 -3.83
CA ASN A 46 26.67 24.88 -3.95
C ASN A 46 26.55 26.41 -4.18
N GLY A 47 25.33 26.95 -4.24
CA GLY A 47 25.09 28.39 -4.36
C GLY A 47 24.92 29.05 -3.00
N GLY A 48 26.02 29.36 -2.31
CA GLY A 48 26.02 30.12 -1.06
C GLY A 48 25.56 31.56 -1.26
N GLY A 49 24.25 31.80 -1.14
CA GLY A 49 23.67 33.10 -0.87
C GLY A 49 23.08 33.11 0.55
N PRO A 50 23.08 34.25 1.28
CA PRO A 50 22.52 34.31 2.62
C PRO A 50 21.01 34.03 2.52
N GLY A 51 20.63 32.81 2.88
CA GLY A 51 19.26 32.35 2.81
C GLY A 51 18.35 33.16 3.74
N PRO A 52 17.09 33.42 3.35
CA PRO A 52 16.12 34.03 4.23
C PRO A 52 15.98 33.16 5.48
N SER A 53 15.95 33.81 6.65
CA SER A 53 15.72 33.11 7.93
C SER A 53 14.49 32.21 7.81
N PRO A 54 14.57 30.93 8.24
CA PRO A 54 13.43 30.05 8.19
C PRO A 54 12.38 30.59 9.16
N GLY A 55 11.27 31.08 8.60
CA GLY A 55 10.09 31.36 9.39
C GLY A 55 9.59 30.07 10.06
N PRO A 56 8.81 30.17 11.14
CA PRO A 56 8.35 29.03 11.93
C PRO A 56 7.55 27.95 11.15
N GLY A 57 7.16 28.20 9.89
CA GLY A 57 6.48 27.23 9.02
C GLY A 57 7.39 26.15 8.40
N GLY A 58 8.68 26.42 8.17
CA GLY A 58 9.56 25.49 7.44
C GLY A 58 9.88 24.19 8.19
N GLU A 59 9.85 24.21 9.51
CA GLU A 59 10.13 23.04 10.35
C GLU A 59 8.90 22.12 10.47
N ALA A 60 7.69 22.69 10.47
CA ALA A 60 6.44 21.95 10.51
C ALA A 60 6.17 21.23 9.18
N ASP A 61 6.40 21.91 8.06
CA ASP A 61 6.32 21.33 6.71
C ASP A 61 7.28 20.14 6.54
N SER A 62 8.50 20.27 7.07
CA SER A 62 9.50 19.20 7.05
C SER A 62 9.06 17.97 7.85
N LYS A 63 8.40 18.15 9.00
CA LYS A 63 7.93 17.05 9.85
C LYS A 63 6.76 16.27 9.23
N ILE A 64 5.82 16.96 8.57
CA ILE A 64 4.70 16.31 7.86
C ILE A 64 5.22 15.52 6.68
N ALA A 65 6.09 16.12 5.87
CA ALA A 65 6.70 15.44 4.72
C ALA A 65 7.43 14.17 5.15
N GLN A 66 8.24 14.24 6.21
CA GLN A 66 8.93 13.07 6.76
C GLN A 66 7.96 11.98 7.26
N ALA A 67 6.87 12.38 7.93
CA ALA A 67 5.85 11.44 8.39
C ALA A 67 5.14 10.73 7.23
N LEU A 68 4.78 11.47 6.18
CA LEU A 68 4.16 10.91 4.98
C LEU A 68 5.12 9.99 4.22
N ASP A 69 6.40 10.36 4.10
CA ASP A 69 7.42 9.51 3.47
C ASP A 69 7.66 8.20 4.25
N ALA A 70 7.62 8.27 5.59
CA ALA A 70 7.72 7.07 6.42
C ALA A 70 6.52 6.15 6.22
N ILE A 71 5.30 6.70 6.21
CA ILE A 71 4.07 5.94 5.94
C ILE A 71 4.10 5.34 4.52
N GLU A 72 4.58 6.07 3.53
CA GLU A 72 4.68 5.58 2.16
C GLU A 72 5.61 4.36 2.06
N LYS A 73 6.76 4.40 2.74
CA LYS A 73 7.70 3.27 2.82
C LYS A 73 7.09 2.07 3.53
N GLU A 74 6.37 2.29 4.62
CA GLU A 74 5.66 1.25 5.36
C GLU A 74 4.59 0.58 4.48
N LEU A 75 3.76 1.37 3.78
CA LEU A 75 2.75 0.84 2.86
C LEU A 75 3.39 0.07 1.69
N ALA A 76 4.54 0.53 1.18
CA ALA A 76 5.27 -0.21 0.16
C ALA A 76 5.82 -1.56 0.68
N GLU A 77 6.24 -1.61 1.94
CA GLU A 77 6.65 -2.84 2.61
C GLU A 77 5.46 -3.78 2.83
N ALA A 78 4.31 -3.26 3.28
CA ALA A 78 3.07 -4.04 3.41
C ALA A 78 2.66 -4.66 2.06
N ASP A 79 2.72 -3.90 0.96
CA ASP A 79 2.45 -4.39 -0.39
C ASP A 79 3.42 -5.48 -0.85
N ARG A 80 4.68 -5.37 -0.43
CA ARG A 80 5.68 -6.40 -0.71
C ARG A 80 5.35 -7.68 0.05
N LEU A 81 5.05 -7.58 1.34
CA LEU A 81 4.70 -8.70 2.19
C LEU A 81 3.40 -9.38 1.72
N PHE A 82 2.38 -8.61 1.35
CA PHE A 82 1.15 -9.15 0.79
C PHE A 82 1.42 -9.96 -0.49
N ARG A 83 2.18 -9.40 -1.44
CA ARG A 83 2.56 -10.13 -2.67
C ARG A 83 3.36 -11.40 -2.38
N GLN A 84 4.28 -11.37 -1.41
CA GLN A 84 4.97 -12.58 -0.97
C GLN A 84 4.00 -13.62 -0.40
N GLY A 85 2.97 -13.19 0.33
CA GLY A 85 1.92 -14.08 0.81
C GLY A 85 1.19 -14.79 -0.34
N VAL A 86 0.76 -14.02 -1.35
CA VAL A 86 0.12 -14.56 -2.57
C VAL A 86 1.04 -15.54 -3.31
N GLU A 87 2.33 -15.22 -3.42
CA GLU A 87 3.31 -16.13 -4.04
C GLU A 87 3.49 -17.43 -3.26
N PHE A 88 3.53 -17.39 -1.93
CA PHE A 88 3.62 -18.58 -1.10
C PHE A 88 2.35 -19.43 -1.22
N GLU A 89 1.18 -18.80 -1.26
CA GLU A 89 -0.10 -19.48 -1.46
C GLU A 89 -0.16 -20.21 -2.81
N GLY A 90 0.27 -19.55 -3.90
CA GLY A 90 0.39 -20.17 -5.22
C GLY A 90 1.37 -21.35 -5.27
N ARG A 91 2.29 -21.45 -4.31
CA ARG A 91 3.21 -22.60 -4.12
C ARG A 91 2.72 -23.60 -3.07
N SER A 92 1.47 -23.48 -2.62
CA SER A 92 0.88 -24.29 -1.54
C SER A 92 1.65 -24.20 -0.20
N GLN A 93 2.44 -23.15 0.01
CA GLN A 93 3.18 -22.90 1.25
C GLN A 93 2.32 -22.09 2.23
N VAL A 94 1.16 -22.64 2.60
CA VAL A 94 0.10 -21.94 3.34
C VAL A 94 0.59 -21.28 4.64
N GLY A 95 1.42 -21.98 5.42
CA GLY A 95 1.97 -21.42 6.67
C GLY A 95 2.84 -20.17 6.44
N ARG A 96 3.60 -20.11 5.34
CA ARG A 96 4.39 -18.93 4.98
C ARG A 96 3.53 -17.82 4.41
N ALA A 97 2.49 -18.17 3.64
CA ALA A 97 1.53 -17.21 3.13
C ALA A 97 0.87 -16.43 4.29
N VAL A 98 0.36 -17.16 5.29
CA VAL A 98 -0.26 -16.57 6.49
C VAL A 98 0.73 -15.68 7.25
N GLN A 99 1.98 -16.10 7.43
CA GLN A 99 3.00 -15.27 8.11
C GLN A 99 3.23 -13.95 7.38
N SER A 100 3.32 -13.98 6.04
CA SER A 100 3.48 -12.78 5.22
C SER A 100 2.26 -11.87 5.30
N TYR A 101 1.04 -12.43 5.26
CA TYR A 101 -0.20 -11.65 5.41
C TYR A 101 -0.29 -11.01 6.80
N VAL A 102 0.06 -11.72 7.88
CA VAL A 102 0.05 -11.18 9.25
C VAL A 102 1.07 -10.05 9.39
N ALA A 103 2.23 -10.16 8.74
CA ALA A 103 3.21 -9.08 8.74
C ALA A 103 2.69 -7.83 8.00
N ALA A 104 2.00 -8.01 6.88
CA ALA A 104 1.35 -6.90 6.17
C ALA A 104 0.22 -6.27 7.00
N GLU A 105 -0.58 -7.08 7.69
CA GLU A 105 -1.69 -6.62 8.56
C GLU A 105 -1.20 -5.69 9.66
N LYS A 106 -0.13 -6.09 10.35
CA LYS A 106 0.47 -5.27 11.42
C LYS A 106 0.87 -3.88 10.94
N ILE A 107 1.35 -3.77 9.70
CA ILE A 107 1.70 -2.47 9.12
C ILE A 107 0.42 -1.67 8.83
N HIS A 108 -0.58 -2.28 8.21
CA HIS A 108 -1.85 -1.60 7.92
C HIS A 108 -2.56 -1.10 9.17
N ASP A 109 -2.61 -1.91 10.23
CA ASP A 109 -3.20 -1.55 11.51
C ASP A 109 -2.45 -0.39 12.19
N GLY A 110 -1.13 -0.26 11.95
CA GLY A 110 -0.33 0.86 12.44
C GLY A 110 -0.46 2.14 11.59
N VAL A 111 -0.63 2.02 10.29
CA VAL A 111 -0.67 3.16 9.35
C VAL A 111 -1.97 3.94 9.45
N GLY A 112 -3.13 3.26 9.57
CA GLY A 112 -4.45 3.90 9.59
C GLY A 112 -4.57 5.02 10.65
N PRO A 113 -4.34 4.72 11.95
CA PRO A 113 -4.42 5.71 13.02
C PRO A 113 -3.44 6.89 12.84
N ARG A 114 -2.28 6.66 12.22
CA ARG A 114 -1.30 7.73 11.95
C ARG A 114 -1.77 8.67 10.85
N LEU A 115 -2.38 8.13 9.79
CA LEU A 115 -3.01 8.94 8.74
C LEU A 115 -4.18 9.74 9.30
N ASP A 116 -5.01 9.14 10.16
CA ASP A 116 -6.10 9.84 10.85
C ASP A 116 -5.61 10.96 11.77
N ALA A 117 -4.52 10.72 12.51
CA ALA A 117 -3.92 11.73 13.37
C ALA A 117 -3.35 12.92 12.56
N LEU A 118 -2.71 12.66 11.41
CA LEU A 118 -2.22 13.70 10.50
C LEU A 118 -3.38 14.52 9.91
N ASP A 119 -4.45 13.87 9.48
CA ASP A 119 -5.65 14.52 8.95
C ASP A 119 -6.35 15.38 10.02
N ALA A 120 -6.51 14.85 11.23
CA ALA A 120 -7.10 15.59 12.34
C ALA A 120 -6.24 16.79 12.75
N ALA A 121 -4.92 16.65 12.75
CA ALA A 121 -4.00 17.74 13.08
C ALA A 121 -4.00 18.84 12.00
N ALA A 122 -4.08 18.46 10.73
CA ALA A 122 -4.27 19.41 9.62
C ALA A 122 -5.60 20.17 9.74
N LYS A 123 -6.72 19.48 9.97
CA LYS A 123 -8.05 20.09 10.15
C LYS A 123 -8.13 21.00 11.37
N ALA A 124 -7.39 20.69 12.43
CA ALA A 124 -7.33 21.51 13.64
C ALA A 124 -6.39 22.74 13.52
N GLY A 125 -5.75 22.96 12.36
CA GLY A 125 -4.76 24.02 12.17
C GLY A 125 -3.50 23.86 13.02
N LYS A 126 -3.27 22.67 13.58
CA LYS A 126 -2.06 22.32 14.35
C LYS A 126 -0.87 22.03 13.45
N LEU A 127 -1.17 21.78 12.18
CA LEU A 127 -0.25 21.64 11.07
C LEU A 127 -0.69 22.68 10.04
N ASP A 128 0.26 23.32 9.38
CA ASP A 128 -0.02 24.22 8.26
C ASP A 128 0.40 23.54 6.94
N PRO A 129 -0.26 22.43 6.54
CA PRO A 129 0.19 21.65 5.41
C PRO A 129 -0.02 22.42 4.10
N VAL A 130 1.04 22.54 3.32
CA VAL A 130 0.96 22.97 1.92
C VAL A 130 -0.02 22.04 1.17
N PRO A 131 -0.85 22.54 0.21
CA PRO A 131 -1.86 21.73 -0.48
C PRO A 131 -1.37 20.37 -1.02
N GLN A 132 -0.12 20.31 -1.47
CA GLN A 132 0.52 19.07 -1.95
C GLN A 132 0.63 17.98 -0.87
N ALA A 133 0.83 18.36 0.39
CA ALA A 133 0.88 17.42 1.51
C ALA A 133 -0.51 16.82 1.82
N LEU A 134 -1.58 17.62 1.68
CA LEU A 134 -2.95 17.14 1.84
C LEU A 134 -3.35 16.17 0.72
N GLU A 135 -2.97 16.46 -0.52
CA GLU A 135 -3.19 15.55 -1.65
C GLU A 135 -2.43 14.22 -1.43
N ARG A 136 -1.16 14.27 -1.00
CA ARG A 136 -0.39 13.07 -0.66
C ARG A 136 -1.02 12.28 0.48
N LEU A 137 -1.48 12.96 1.53
CA LEU A 137 -2.17 12.33 2.67
C LEU A 137 -3.43 11.58 2.21
N ALA A 138 -4.27 12.23 1.39
CA ALA A 138 -5.47 11.62 0.83
C ALA A 138 -5.14 10.41 -0.06
N ALA A 139 -4.10 10.52 -0.90
CA ALA A 139 -3.66 9.42 -1.76
C ALA A 139 -3.14 8.22 -0.95
N LEU A 140 -2.34 8.46 0.10
CA LEU A 140 -1.85 7.42 1.00
C LEU A 140 -2.99 6.75 1.76
N ARG A 141 -3.99 7.51 2.19
CA ARG A 141 -5.19 6.98 2.83
C ARG A 141 -5.99 6.08 1.89
N ALA A 142 -6.28 6.53 0.67
CA ALA A 142 -6.99 5.74 -0.32
C ALA A 142 -6.23 4.43 -0.64
N ARG A 143 -4.91 4.50 -0.78
CA ARG A 143 -4.06 3.32 -0.96
C ARG A 143 -4.11 2.37 0.23
N ALA A 144 -3.95 2.89 1.45
CA ALA A 144 -3.99 2.09 2.67
C ALA A 144 -5.34 1.36 2.83
N GLN A 145 -6.45 2.05 2.56
CA GLN A 145 -7.80 1.47 2.60
C GLN A 145 -7.97 0.36 1.56
N LYS A 146 -7.62 0.62 0.30
CA LYS A 146 -7.71 -0.38 -0.77
C LYS A 146 -6.90 -1.64 -0.45
N ASN A 147 -5.67 -1.46 0.00
CA ASN A 147 -4.77 -2.56 0.34
C ASN A 147 -5.28 -3.36 1.55
N ALA A 148 -5.82 -2.67 2.57
CA ALA A 148 -6.41 -3.33 3.74
C ALA A 148 -7.63 -4.20 3.35
N VAL A 149 -8.51 -3.71 2.46
CA VAL A 149 -9.65 -4.51 1.94
C VAL A 149 -9.14 -5.79 1.27
N GLN A 150 -8.15 -5.69 0.38
CA GLN A 150 -7.58 -6.86 -0.30
C GLN A 150 -6.96 -7.86 0.68
N LEU A 151 -6.23 -7.36 1.68
CA LEU A 151 -5.61 -8.20 2.71
C LEU A 151 -6.67 -8.92 3.56
N TYR A 152 -7.72 -8.22 3.98
CA TYR A 152 -8.80 -8.82 4.77
C TYR A 152 -9.59 -9.86 3.98
N LEU A 153 -9.81 -9.64 2.68
CA LEU A 153 -10.41 -10.64 1.80
C LEU A 153 -9.54 -11.89 1.68
N ALA A 154 -8.22 -11.74 1.55
CA ALA A 154 -7.30 -12.88 1.51
C ALA A 154 -7.36 -13.71 2.81
N PHE A 155 -7.37 -13.05 3.98
CA PHE A 155 -7.59 -13.75 5.25
C PHE A 155 -8.96 -14.40 5.35
N ALA A 156 -10.01 -13.73 4.90
CA ALA A 156 -11.36 -14.26 4.92
C ALA A 156 -11.47 -15.56 4.12
N HIS A 157 -10.94 -15.58 2.88
CA HIS A 157 -10.86 -16.78 2.04
C HIS A 157 -10.04 -17.90 2.69
N HIS A 158 -8.89 -17.55 3.28
CA HIS A 158 -8.06 -18.52 3.98
C HIS A 158 -8.79 -19.17 5.17
N TYR A 159 -9.44 -18.38 6.02
CA TYR A 159 -10.17 -18.91 7.16
C TYR A 159 -11.44 -19.68 6.75
N ALA A 160 -12.14 -19.23 5.70
CA ALA A 160 -13.28 -19.95 5.14
C ALA A 160 -12.87 -21.34 4.61
N SER A 161 -11.80 -21.40 3.81
CA SER A 161 -11.30 -22.67 3.24
C SER A 161 -10.80 -23.66 4.29
N THR A 162 -10.31 -23.16 5.45
CA THR A 162 -9.88 -23.99 6.60
C THR A 162 -11.01 -24.27 7.60
N ARG A 163 -12.28 -24.01 7.23
CA ARG A 163 -13.49 -24.19 8.07
C ARG A 163 -13.50 -23.36 9.37
N GLN A 164 -12.63 -22.37 9.47
CA GLN A 164 -12.61 -21.39 10.55
C GLN A 164 -13.59 -20.24 10.24
N LEU A 165 -14.87 -20.59 10.11
CA LEU A 165 -15.90 -19.72 9.55
C LEU A 165 -16.13 -18.43 10.36
N GLN A 166 -15.97 -18.49 11.68
CA GLN A 166 -16.09 -17.31 12.55
C GLN A 166 -14.98 -16.29 12.29
N GLN A 167 -13.74 -16.75 12.17
CA GLN A 167 -12.59 -15.91 11.82
C GLN A 167 -12.75 -15.34 10.41
N GLY A 168 -13.18 -16.17 9.45
CA GLY A 168 -13.45 -15.72 8.09
C GLY A 168 -14.48 -14.58 8.06
N LYS A 169 -15.61 -14.76 8.76
CA LYS A 169 -16.66 -13.74 8.89
C LYS A 169 -16.14 -12.44 9.53
N ALA A 170 -15.27 -12.54 10.55
CA ALA A 170 -14.69 -11.37 11.19
C ALA A 170 -13.85 -10.54 10.21
N TYR A 171 -13.03 -11.18 9.38
CA TYR A 171 -12.24 -10.50 8.35
C TYR A 171 -13.11 -9.93 7.22
N VAL A 172 -14.16 -10.62 6.79
CA VAL A 172 -15.14 -10.06 5.85
C VAL A 172 -15.76 -8.78 6.39
N ASN A 173 -16.14 -8.77 7.67
CA ASN A 173 -16.72 -7.58 8.29
C ASN A 173 -15.70 -6.43 8.37
N ARG A 174 -14.40 -6.70 8.57
CA ARG A 174 -13.36 -5.67 8.51
C ARG A 174 -13.20 -5.09 7.10
N ALA A 175 -13.31 -5.91 6.05
CA ALA A 175 -13.33 -5.42 4.67
C ALA A 175 -14.55 -4.53 4.40
N LEU A 176 -15.74 -4.98 4.79
CA LEU A 176 -16.99 -4.23 4.62
C LEU A 176 -17.08 -2.96 5.47
N ALA A 177 -16.33 -2.88 6.56
CA ALA A 177 -16.23 -1.64 7.34
C ALA A 177 -15.48 -0.53 6.58
N ILE A 178 -14.60 -0.89 5.64
CA ILE A 178 -13.87 0.05 4.79
C ILE A 178 -14.65 0.31 3.50
N ASP A 179 -15.14 -0.75 2.87
CA ASP A 179 -15.89 -0.71 1.61
C ASP A 179 -17.20 -1.50 1.76
N PRO A 180 -18.30 -0.85 2.21
CA PRO A 180 -19.57 -1.53 2.47
C PRO A 180 -20.23 -2.14 1.24
N GLU A 181 -19.88 -1.65 0.05
CA GLU A 181 -20.44 -2.10 -1.24
C GLU A 181 -19.52 -3.11 -1.94
N ASN A 182 -18.45 -3.57 -1.26
CA ASN A 182 -17.53 -4.53 -1.84
C ASN A 182 -18.23 -5.86 -2.18
N GLU A 183 -18.47 -6.09 -3.48
CA GLU A 183 -19.23 -7.24 -3.98
C GLU A 183 -18.62 -8.56 -3.51
N GLU A 184 -17.31 -8.72 -3.62
CA GLU A 184 -16.60 -9.94 -3.20
C GLU A 184 -16.78 -10.22 -1.69
N ALA A 185 -16.66 -9.18 -0.86
CA ALA A 185 -16.86 -9.32 0.58
C ALA A 185 -18.32 -9.68 0.92
N LEU A 186 -19.30 -9.08 0.23
CA LEU A 186 -20.71 -9.39 0.42
C LEU A 186 -21.04 -10.84 0.04
N GLU A 187 -20.56 -11.30 -1.12
CA GLU A 187 -20.71 -12.67 -1.59
C GLU A 187 -20.08 -13.66 -0.60
N LEU A 188 -18.83 -13.42 -0.20
CA LEU A 188 -18.14 -14.29 0.74
C LEU A 188 -18.83 -14.33 2.11
N ARG A 189 -19.38 -13.19 2.58
CA ARG A 189 -20.19 -13.15 3.82
C ARG A 189 -21.39 -14.08 3.73
N GLN A 190 -22.08 -14.08 2.60
CA GLN A 190 -23.23 -14.94 2.37
C GLN A 190 -22.80 -16.40 2.37
N THR A 191 -21.77 -16.77 1.61
CA THR A 191 -21.23 -18.13 1.56
C THR A 191 -20.87 -18.65 2.96
N ILE A 192 -20.11 -17.87 3.73
CA ILE A 192 -19.72 -18.24 5.11
C ILE A 192 -20.94 -18.43 6.00
N THR A 193 -21.93 -17.54 5.91
CA THR A 193 -23.15 -17.62 6.73
C THR A 193 -23.96 -18.87 6.43
N GLU A 194 -24.12 -19.22 5.14
CA GLU A 194 -24.80 -20.44 4.73
C GLU A 194 -24.07 -21.70 5.21
N GLU A 195 -22.74 -21.73 5.11
CA GLU A 195 -21.95 -22.86 5.60
C GLU A 195 -22.07 -23.05 7.11
N MET A 196 -22.08 -21.96 7.87
CA MET A 196 -22.27 -22.02 9.33
C MET A 196 -23.62 -22.63 9.71
N ILE A 197 -24.70 -22.25 9.00
CA ILE A 197 -26.05 -22.79 9.24
C ILE A 197 -26.09 -24.29 8.91
N ARG A 198 -25.53 -24.70 7.76
CA ARG A 198 -25.47 -26.11 7.36
C ARG A 198 -24.64 -26.96 8.33
N GLY A 199 -23.54 -26.42 8.84
CA GLY A 199 -22.64 -27.11 9.78
C GLY A 199 -23.18 -27.23 11.20
N GLY A 200 -24.00 -26.26 11.65
CA GLY A 200 -24.62 -26.27 12.98
C GLY A 200 -25.90 -27.12 13.10
N SER A 201 -26.36 -27.73 12.00
CA SER A 201 -27.57 -28.56 11.96
C SER A 201 -27.31 -30.07 12.16
N ARG A 202 -26.20 -30.44 12.79
CA ARG A 202 -25.82 -31.83 13.11
C ARG A 202 -25.50 -31.97 14.59
#